data_AF-A0AAP8GFC7-F1
#
_entry.id   AF-A0AAP8GFC7-F1
#
_cell.length_a   1.000
_cell.length_b   1.000
_cell.length_c   1.000
_cell.angle_alpha   90.00
_cell.angle_beta   90.00
_cell.angle_gamma   90.00
#
_symmetry.space_group_name_H-M   'P 1'
#
loop_
_entity.id
_entity.type
_entity.pdbx_description
1 polymer ?
#
loop_
_entity_poly.entity_id
_entity_poly.type
_entity_poly.pdbx_seq_one_letter_code
_entity_poly.pdbx_strand_id
1 'polypeptide(L)'
;QKMGAKFKAGLEKSRQNFQEQLNNLIARYRKVDEDFFEALEEMLITADVGFNTVMTLTEELRMEAQRRNIQDTEDLREVIVEKIVEIYHQEDDNSEAMNIEDGRLNVILMVGVNGV
;
A
#
# COMPACT_ATOMS: atom_id res chain seq x y z
N GLN A 1 -21.09 11.55 -7.08
CA GLN A 1 -21.34 10.79 -5.84
C GLN A 1 -21.42 9.26 -6.01
N LYS A 2 -21.91 8.68 -7.13
CA LYS A 2 -21.97 7.21 -7.34
C LYS A 2 -20.62 6.50 -7.60
N MET A 3 -19.63 7.19 -8.19
CA MET A 3 -18.35 6.58 -8.61
C MET A 3 -17.47 6.17 -7.40
N GLY A 4 -17.29 7.08 -6.43
CA GLY A 4 -16.56 6.77 -5.19
C GLY A 4 -17.24 5.68 -4.34
N ALA A 5 -18.57 5.59 -4.36
CA ALA A 5 -19.29 4.53 -3.65
C ALA A 5 -19.06 3.14 -4.27
N LYS A 6 -19.05 3.03 -5.60
CA LYS A 6 -18.71 1.78 -6.30
C LYS A 6 -17.25 1.39 -6.11
N PHE A 7 -16.34 2.35 -6.19
CA PHE A 7 -14.91 2.13 -5.97
C PHE A 7 -14.65 1.63 -4.54
N LYS A 8 -15.22 2.30 -3.54
CA LYS A 8 -15.13 1.90 -2.13
C LYS A 8 -15.69 0.49 -1.88
N ALA A 9 -16.80 0.13 -2.51
CA ALA A 9 -17.38 -1.21 -2.41
C ALA A 9 -16.50 -2.27 -3.08
N GLY A 10 -15.89 -1.97 -4.24
CA GLY A 10 -14.99 -2.89 -4.93
C GLY A 10 -13.71 -3.23 -4.13
N LEU A 11 -13.22 -2.28 -3.33
CA LEU A 11 -12.05 -2.44 -2.48
C LEU A 11 -12.36 -2.88 -1.05
N GLU A 12 -13.64 -3.06 -0.71
CA GLU A 12 -14.06 -3.29 0.68
C GLU A 12 -13.41 -4.55 1.28
N LYS A 13 -13.38 -5.64 0.51
CA LYS A 13 -12.81 -6.92 0.94
C LYS A 13 -11.30 -6.83 1.17
N SER A 14 -10.55 -6.26 0.22
CA SER A 14 -9.10 -6.09 0.36
C SER A 14 -8.75 -5.20 1.55
N ARG A 15 -9.51 -4.11 1.74
CA ARG A 15 -9.35 -3.21 2.89
C ARG A 15 -9.62 -3.92 4.21
N GLN A 16 -10.69 -4.71 4.30
CA GLN A 16 -11.02 -5.45 5.52
C GLN A 16 -9.92 -6.46 5.86
N ASN A 17 -9.50 -7.26 4.89
CA ASN A 17 -8.42 -8.25 5.08
C ASN A 17 -7.11 -7.58 5.54
N PHE A 18 -6.70 -6.49 4.89
CA PHE A 18 -5.49 -5.77 5.26
C PHE A 18 -5.59 -5.16 6.67
N GLN A 19 -6.73 -4.57 7.02
CA GLN A 19 -6.96 -4.02 8.36
C GLN A 19 -6.92 -5.11 9.44
N GLU A 20 -7.52 -6.27 9.19
CA GLU A 20 -7.48 -7.39 10.12
C GLU A 20 -6.05 -7.91 10.32
N GLN A 21 -5.29 -8.10 9.25
CA GLN A 21 -3.90 -8.54 9.32
C GLN A 21 -3.02 -7.55 10.09
N LEU A 22 -3.14 -6.25 9.79
CA LEU A 22 -2.39 -5.20 10.48
C LEU A 22 -2.76 -5.13 11.97
N ASN A 23 -4.04 -5.20 12.32
CA ASN A 23 -4.47 -5.20 13.71
C ASN A 23 -3.95 -6.45 14.45
N ASN A 24 -3.96 -7.61 13.81
CA ASN A 24 -3.42 -8.84 14.40
C ASN A 24 -1.91 -8.75 14.63
N LEU A 25 -1.18 -8.13 13.71
CA LEU A 25 0.25 -7.87 13.84
C LEU A 25 0.52 -6.96 15.04
N ILE A 26 -0.13 -5.80 15.11
CA ILE A 26 0.03 -4.84 16.22
C ILE A 26 -0.38 -5.46 17.57
N ALA A 27 -1.46 -6.24 17.61
CA ALA A 27 -1.89 -6.91 18.84
C ALA A 27 -0.90 -8.00 19.31
N ARG A 28 -0.20 -8.65 18.38
CA ARG A 28 0.77 -9.71 18.67
C ARG A 28 2.10 -9.17 19.16
N TYR A 29 2.55 -8.04 18.60
CA TYR A 29 3.84 -7.43 18.91
C TYR A 29 3.61 -6.11 19.64
N ARG A 30 4.08 -5.99 20.89
CA ARG A 30 3.95 -4.74 21.67
C ARG A 30 5.06 -3.73 21.42
N LYS A 31 6.14 -4.16 20.77
CA LYS A 31 7.33 -3.36 20.55
C LYS A 31 7.69 -3.32 19.08
N VAL A 32 8.22 -2.19 18.66
CA VAL A 32 8.80 -2.02 17.32
C VAL A 32 10.24 -2.53 17.34
N ASP A 33 10.40 -3.83 17.13
CA ASP A 33 11.68 -4.54 17.06
C ASP A 33 11.84 -5.31 15.74
N GLU A 34 12.94 -6.06 15.59
CA GLU A 34 13.23 -6.84 14.37
C GLU A 34 12.13 -7.84 14.05
N ASP A 35 11.63 -8.55 15.07
CA ASP A 35 10.60 -9.57 14.89
C ASP A 35 9.28 -8.95 14.39
N PHE A 36 8.96 -7.73 14.82
CA PHE A 36 7.84 -6.97 14.29
C PHE A 36 8.03 -6.65 12.80
N PHE A 37 9.22 -6.15 12.40
CA PHE A 37 9.48 -5.80 11.00
C PHE A 37 9.48 -7.01 10.08
N GLU A 38 10.06 -8.14 10.49
CA GLU A 38 10.02 -9.39 9.71
C GLU A 38 8.57 -9.86 9.48
N ALA A 39 7.73 -9.82 10.52
CA ALA A 39 6.32 -10.18 10.40
C ALA A 39 5.52 -9.17 9.54
N LEU A 40 5.89 -7.88 9.57
CA LEU A 40 5.31 -6.87 8.68
C LEU A 40 5.68 -7.14 7.21
N GLU A 41 6.92 -7.51 6.92
CA GLU A 41 7.38 -7.87 5.57
C GLU A 41 6.60 -9.06 5.02
N GLU A 42 6.50 -10.14 5.79
CA GLU A 42 5.74 -11.33 5.40
C GLU A 42 4.27 -11.01 5.10
N MET A 43 3.65 -10.18 5.96
CA MET A 43 2.27 -9.72 5.77
C MET A 43 2.11 -8.97 4.43
N LEU A 44 3.01 -8.04 4.12
CA LEU A 44 2.92 -7.23 2.91
C LEU A 44 3.21 -8.03 1.63
N ILE A 45 4.14 -8.99 1.69
CA ILE A 45 4.40 -9.92 0.57
C ILE A 45 3.15 -10.75 0.27
N THR A 46 2.46 -11.22 1.31
CA THR A 46 1.21 -12.01 1.17
C THR A 46 0.04 -11.15 0.66
N ALA A 47 0.15 -9.82 0.78
CA ALA A 47 -0.84 -8.85 0.29
C ALA A 47 -0.58 -8.38 -1.16
N ASP A 48 0.27 -9.09 -1.92
CA ASP A 48 0.59 -8.80 -3.33
C ASP A 48 1.29 -7.44 -3.57
N VAL A 49 2.01 -6.89 -2.58
CA VAL A 49 2.72 -5.59 -2.71
C VAL A 49 4.00 -5.69 -3.56
N GLY A 50 4.58 -6.89 -3.67
CA GLY A 50 5.81 -7.13 -4.42
C GLY A 50 7.09 -6.92 -3.60
N PHE A 51 8.08 -7.78 -3.81
CA PHE A 51 9.27 -7.88 -2.94
C PHE A 51 10.06 -6.56 -2.80
N ASN A 52 10.37 -5.90 -3.92
CA ASN A 52 11.18 -4.67 -3.89
C ASN A 52 10.50 -3.55 -3.10
N THR A 53 9.20 -3.34 -3.34
CA THR A 53 8.38 -2.34 -2.66
C THR A 53 8.31 -2.61 -1.17
N VAL A 54 8.14 -3.87 -0.76
CA VAL A 54 8.14 -4.26 0.65
C VAL A 54 9.46 -3.93 1.32
N MET A 55 10.60 -4.33 0.72
CA MET A 55 11.92 -4.06 1.29
C MET A 55 12.20 -2.57 1.45
N THR A 56 11.83 -1.75 0.46
CA THR A 56 11.98 -0.29 0.54
C THR A 56 11.09 0.28 1.65
N LEU A 57 9.82 -0.13 1.70
CA LEU A 57 8.86 0.35 2.68
C LEU A 57 9.27 0.00 4.12
N THR A 58 9.70 -1.23 4.38
CA THR A 58 10.05 -1.66 5.75
C THR A 58 11.33 -1.01 6.24
N GLU A 59 12.31 -0.78 5.37
CA GLU A 59 13.51 -0.01 5.73
C GLU A 59 13.16 1.46 6.04
N GLU A 60 12.32 2.10 5.22
CA GLU A 60 11.86 3.46 5.51
C GLU A 60 11.10 3.54 6.84
N LEU A 61 10.24 2.57 7.12
CA LEU A 61 9.49 2.51 8.38
C LEU A 61 10.41 2.32 9.58
N ARG A 62 11.46 1.50 9.45
CA ARG A 62 12.49 1.30 10.47
C ARG A 62 13.24 2.59 10.76
N MET A 63 13.70 3.29 9.71
CA MET A 63 14.35 4.59 9.85
C MET A 63 13.42 5.62 10.52
N GLU A 64 12.15 5.64 10.13
CA GLU A 64 11.18 6.60 10.64
C GLU A 64 10.78 6.32 12.09
N ALA A 65 10.62 5.05 12.46
CA ALA A 65 10.40 4.63 13.84
C ALA A 65 11.56 5.07 14.74
N GLN A 66 12.81 4.87 14.30
CA GLN A 66 14.00 5.34 15.03
C GLN A 66 14.02 6.87 15.13
N ARG A 67 13.75 7.57 14.02
CA ARG A 67 13.76 9.05 13.97
C ARG A 67 12.72 9.67 14.89
N ARG A 68 11.52 9.08 14.96
CA ARG A 68 10.41 9.52 15.82
C ARG A 68 10.48 8.92 17.24
N ASN A 69 11.46 8.05 17.53
CA ASN A 69 11.59 7.29 18.77
C ASN A 69 10.29 6.54 19.13
N ILE A 70 9.66 5.93 18.13
CA ILE A 70 8.46 5.10 18.29
C ILE A 70 8.90 3.74 18.83
N GLN A 71 8.37 3.35 19.98
CA GLN A 71 8.67 2.08 20.63
C GLN A 71 7.45 1.18 20.74
N ASP A 72 6.25 1.75 20.68
CA ASP A 72 4.98 1.03 20.70
C ASP A 72 4.46 0.85 19.27
N THR A 73 3.93 -0.33 18.97
CA THR A 73 3.43 -0.69 17.63
C THR A 73 2.13 0.03 17.28
N GLU A 74 1.33 0.44 18.27
CA GLU A 74 0.10 1.21 18.04
C GLU A 74 0.44 2.58 17.42
N ASP A 75 1.50 3.22 17.89
CA ASP A 75 1.98 4.52 17.40
C ASP A 75 2.59 4.41 15.98
N LEU A 76 3.04 3.22 15.57
CA LEU A 76 3.62 2.99 14.26
C LEU A 76 2.56 2.82 13.16
N ARG A 77 1.32 2.49 13.53
CA ARG A 77 0.22 2.25 12.58
C ARG A 77 -0.01 3.41 11.63
N GLU A 78 -0.03 4.64 12.14
CA GLU A 78 -0.24 5.82 11.32
C GLU A 78 0.92 6.04 10.35
N VAL A 79 2.15 5.77 10.79
CA VAL A 79 3.37 5.87 9.98
C VAL A 79 3.36 4.85 8.84
N ILE A 80 2.88 3.63 9.09
CA ILE A 80 2.72 2.60 8.04
C ILE A 80 1.79 3.11 6.94
N VAL A 81 0.63 3.68 7.31
CA VAL A 81 -0.32 4.22 6.34
C VAL A 81 0.25 5.41 5.59
N GLU A 82 0.90 6.34 6.30
CA GLU A 82 1.60 7.50 5.73
C GLU A 82 2.59 7.06 4.64
N LYS A 83 3.46 6.08 4.96
CA LYS A 83 4.50 5.60 4.07
C LYS A 83 3.98 4.84 2.84
N ILE A 84 2.95 4.02 3.00
CA ILE A 84 2.30 3.36 1.85
C ILE A 84 1.71 4.41 0.89
N VAL A 85 1.12 5.46 1.43
CA VAL A 85 0.58 6.57 0.62
C VAL A 85 1.70 7.34 -0.07
N GLU A 86 2.82 7.60 0.61
CA GLU A 86 3.97 8.27 0.00
C GLU A 86 4.52 7.46 -1.19
N ILE A 87 4.74 6.16 -1.03
CA ILE A 87 5.23 5.29 -2.11
C ILE A 87 4.26 5.31 -3.31
N TYR A 88 2.94 5.28 -3.07
CA TYR A 88 1.94 5.40 -4.14
C TYR A 88 2.10 6.70 -4.96
N HIS A 89 2.46 7.81 -4.32
CA HIS A 89 2.59 9.11 -4.99
C HIS A 89 3.97 9.36 -5.61
N GLN A 90 5.00 8.59 -5.25
CA GLN A 90 6.36 8.79 -5.77
C GLN A 90 6.54 8.31 -7.22
N GLU A 91 5.65 7.45 -7.74
CA GLU A 91 5.86 6.81 -9.05
C GLU A 91 5.34 7.58 -10.28
N ASP A 92 4.75 8.78 -10.15
CA ASP A 92 4.21 9.47 -11.34
C ASP A 92 4.54 10.98 -11.43
N ASP A 93 5.64 11.29 -12.11
CA ASP A 93 5.85 12.59 -12.78
C ASP A 93 5.08 12.68 -14.11
N ASN A 94 4.43 11.58 -14.55
CA ASN A 94 3.56 11.58 -15.71
C ASN A 94 2.11 11.78 -15.29
N SER A 95 1.35 12.49 -16.10
CA SER A 95 -0.09 12.60 -15.93
C SER A 95 -0.74 11.21 -15.99
N GLU A 96 -1.32 10.74 -14.87
CA GLU A 96 -2.18 9.55 -14.81
C GLU A 96 -3.35 9.60 -15.82
N ALA A 97 -3.66 10.78 -16.37
CA ALA A 97 -4.68 10.93 -17.39
C ALA A 97 -4.20 10.39 -18.74
N MET A 98 -4.97 9.43 -19.28
CA MET A 98 -4.83 9.01 -20.67
C MET A 98 -4.90 10.23 -21.61
N ASN A 99 -4.02 10.27 -22.60
CA ASN A 99 -4.03 11.29 -23.65
C ASN A 99 -5.22 11.08 -24.61
N ILE A 100 -6.42 11.45 -24.15
CA ILE A 100 -7.66 11.38 -24.91
C ILE A 100 -8.04 12.81 -25.30
N GLU A 101 -8.20 13.04 -26.61
CA GLU A 101 -8.57 14.34 -27.16
C GLU A 101 -9.87 14.25 -27.95
N ASP A 102 -10.79 15.18 -27.69
CA ASP A 102 -12.05 15.29 -28.44
C ASP A 102 -11.79 15.69 -29.90
N GLY A 103 -12.47 15.03 -30.84
CA GLY A 103 -12.31 15.28 -32.28
C GLY A 103 -11.07 14.63 -32.91
N ARG A 104 -10.18 14.03 -32.12
CA ARG A 104 -9.09 13.16 -32.59
C ARG A 104 -9.56 11.71 -32.60
N LEU A 105 -9.10 10.93 -33.59
CA LEU A 105 -9.22 9.47 -33.51
C LEU A 105 -8.29 8.98 -32.39
N ASN A 106 -8.87 8.62 -31.24
CA ASN A 106 -8.13 8.02 -30.13
C ASN A 106 -8.01 6.51 -30.37
N VAL A 107 -6.79 5.99 -30.49
CA VAL A 107 -6.52 4.56 -30.67
C VAL A 107 -6.01 3.97 -29.36
N ILE A 108 -6.76 3.02 -28.79
CA ILE A 108 -6.40 2.32 -27.55
C ILE A 108 -6.11 0.86 -27.92
N LEU A 109 -4.85 0.43 -27.82
CA LEU A 109 -4.45 -0.96 -28.02
C LEU A 109 -4.47 -1.68 -26.67
N MET A 110 -5.44 -2.55 -26.45
CA MET A 110 -5.47 -3.42 -25.28
C MET A 110 -4.70 -4.71 -25.56
N VAL A 111 -3.78 -5.08 -24.67
CA VAL A 111 -2.99 -6.31 -24.74
C VAL A 111 -3.21 -7.13 -23.47
N GLY A 112 -3.31 -8.45 -23.60
CA GLY A 112 -3.53 -9.36 -22.47
C GLY A 112 -3.50 -10.83 -22.92
N VAL A 113 -3.31 -11.73 -21.96
CA VAL A 113 -3.44 -13.19 -22.17
C VAL A 113 -4.90 -13.61 -21.98
N ASN A 114 -5.29 -14.80 -22.45
CA ASN A 114 -6.68 -15.26 -22.29
C ASN A 114 -7.03 -15.51 -20.81
N GLY A 115 -8.08 -14.86 -20.30
CA GLY A 115 -8.68 -15.14 -18.99
C GLY A 115 -8.36 -14.16 -17.86
N VAL A 116 -7.74 -13.00 -18.17
CA VAL A 116 -7.61 -11.85 -17.26
C VAL A 116 -8.85 -10.96 -17.30
#